data_AF-A0A420G162-F1
#
_entry.id   AF-A0A420G162-F1
#
_cell.length_a   1.000
_cell.length_b   1.000
_cell.length_c   1.000
_cell.angle_alpha   90.00
_cell.angle_beta   90.00
_cell.angle_gamma   90.00
#
_symmetry.space_group_name_H-M   'P 1'
#
loop_
_entity.id
_entity.type
_entity.pdbx_description
1 polymer ?
#
loop_
_entity_poly.entity_id
_entity_poly.type
_entity_poly.pdbx_seq_one_letter_code
_entity_poly.pdbx_strand_id
1 'polypeptide(L)'
;MNGIIFHGTEIHYGGIAEFLFSPEIGYNAMPAIIEFLGGEKAYAEIIHALPSEITITVGEHSTDKEEKVPQETWLLRYDKKEDNWKIVEKLQPG
;
A
#
# COMPACT_ATOMS: atom_id res chain seq x y z
N MET A 1 11.32 -1.22 10.85
CA MET A 1 10.47 -1.89 9.85
C MET A 1 9.76 -0.79 9.07
N ASN A 2 9.64 -0.91 7.75
CA ASN A 2 9.03 0.12 6.92
C ASN A 2 7.52 0.17 7.17
N GLY A 3 6.98 1.35 7.46
CA GLY A 3 5.57 1.55 7.80
C GLY A 3 4.84 2.31 6.70
N ILE A 4 3.65 1.86 6.36
CA ILE A 4 2.73 2.53 5.43
C ILE A 4 1.41 2.73 6.17
N ILE A 5 0.90 3.95 6.22
CA ILE A 5 -0.43 4.25 6.78
C ILE A 5 -1.40 4.40 5.62
N PHE A 6 -2.49 3.63 5.63
CA PHE A 6 -3.60 3.84 4.72
C PHE A 6 -4.68 4.68 5.39
N HIS A 7 -5.09 5.77 4.74
CA HIS A 7 -6.10 6.70 5.26
C HIS A 7 -7.52 6.19 4.98
N GLY A 8 -7.73 4.90 5.20
CA GLY A 8 -8.99 4.19 5.05
C GLY A 8 -8.96 2.93 5.90
N THR A 9 -10.13 2.31 6.10
CA THR A 9 -10.27 1.00 6.73
C THR A 9 -10.00 -0.15 5.75
N GLU A 10 -9.88 0.16 4.46
CA GLU A 10 -9.59 -0.78 3.38
C GLU A 10 -8.85 -0.09 2.22
N ILE A 11 -8.15 -0.86 1.39
CA ILE A 11 -7.51 -0.36 0.18
C ILE A 11 -8.53 -0.28 -0.95
N HIS A 12 -8.66 0.90 -1.57
CA HIS A 12 -9.57 1.14 -2.68
C HIS A 12 -9.01 2.20 -3.63
N TYR A 13 -9.56 2.27 -4.85
CA TYR A 13 -9.18 3.29 -5.85
C TYR A 13 -9.39 4.71 -5.30
N GLY A 14 -8.36 5.55 -5.42
CA GLY A 14 -8.34 6.91 -4.87
C GLY A 14 -7.97 6.99 -3.39
N GLY A 15 -7.83 5.86 -2.69
CA GLY A 15 -7.37 5.81 -1.30
C GLY A 15 -5.97 6.39 -1.15
N ILE A 16 -5.73 7.09 -0.04
CA ILE A 16 -4.45 7.75 0.24
C ILE A 16 -3.58 6.83 1.11
N ALA A 17 -2.29 6.77 0.78
CA ALA A 17 -1.27 6.13 1.58
C ALA A 17 -0.16 7.12 1.97
N GLU A 18 0.36 6.97 3.18
CA GLU A 18 1.52 7.70 3.68
C GLU A 18 2.66 6.69 3.95
N PHE A 19 3.84 6.98 3.42
CA PHE A 19 5.04 6.19 3.71
C PHE A 19 5.80 6.86 4.86
N LEU A 20 5.99 6.17 5.97
CA LEU A 20 6.72 6.67 7.15
C LEU A 20 8.25 6.63 6.97
N PHE A 21 8.69 6.52 5.73
CA PHE A 21 10.07 6.36 5.29
C PHE A 21 10.14 6.75 3.81
N SER A 22 11.35 6.94 3.28
CA SER A 22 11.57 7.18 1.86
C SER A 22 11.84 5.85 1.16
N PRO A 23 10.95 5.35 0.28
CA PRO A 23 11.19 4.09 -0.41
C PRO A 23 12.44 4.16 -1.29
N GLU A 24 13.34 3.19 -1.15
CA GLU A 24 14.52 3.09 -2.01
C GLU A 24 14.09 2.82 -3.46
N ILE A 25 14.50 3.67 -4.38
CA ILE A 25 14.16 3.53 -5.81
C ILE A 25 14.82 2.27 -6.35
N GLY A 26 14.02 1.42 -6.99
CA GLY A 26 14.48 0.19 -7.59
C GLY A 26 13.43 -0.92 -7.60
N TYR A 27 13.91 -2.12 -7.90
CA TYR A 27 13.12 -3.35 -8.06
C TYR A 27 13.37 -4.37 -6.95
N ASN A 28 14.03 -3.95 -5.87
CA ASN A 28 14.30 -4.84 -4.75
C ASN A 28 13.05 -4.90 -3.86
N ALA A 29 12.55 -6.12 -3.64
CA ALA A 29 11.45 -6.35 -2.73
C ALA A 29 11.81 -5.85 -1.33
N MET A 30 10.99 -4.94 -0.79
CA MET A 30 11.22 -4.33 0.50
C MET A 30 10.03 -4.60 1.42
N PRO A 31 10.23 -5.30 2.56
CA PRO A 31 9.14 -5.62 3.47
C PRO A 31 8.63 -4.36 4.17
N ALA A 32 7.32 -4.29 4.37
CA ALA A 32 6.61 -3.23 5.04
C ALA A 32 5.44 -3.76 5.87
N ILE A 33 4.91 -2.93 6.76
CA ILE A 33 3.62 -3.13 7.42
C ILE A 33 2.70 -2.00 7.02
N ILE A 34 1.49 -2.38 6.61
CA ILE A 34 0.37 -1.47 6.46
C ILE A 34 -0.39 -1.39 7.77
N GLU A 35 -0.71 -0.17 8.19
CA GLU A 35 -1.68 0.13 9.24
C GLU A 35 -2.87 0.86 8.62
N PHE A 36 -4.07 0.33 8.86
CA PHE A 36 -5.33 0.94 8.44
C PHE A 36 -5.87 1.86 9.53
N LEU A 37 -6.75 2.82 9.18
CA LEU A 37 -7.35 3.72 10.17
C LEU A 37 -8.21 2.99 11.24
N GLY A 38 -8.68 1.78 10.96
CA GLY A 38 -9.37 0.94 11.96
C GLY A 38 -8.41 0.32 13.00
N GLY A 39 -7.09 0.39 12.76
CA GLY A 39 -6.05 -0.19 13.59
C GLY A 39 -5.58 -1.57 13.14
N GLU A 40 -6.22 -2.14 12.12
CA GLU A 40 -5.82 -3.40 11.49
C GLU A 40 -4.45 -3.24 10.84
N LYS A 41 -3.72 -4.36 10.78
CA LYS A 41 -2.38 -4.39 10.20
C LYS A 41 -2.26 -5.52 9.19
N ALA A 42 -1.59 -5.24 8.09
CA ALA A 42 -1.28 -6.22 7.07
C ALA A 42 0.23 -6.22 6.77
N TYR A 43 0.78 -7.40 6.53
CA TYR A 43 2.11 -7.50 5.94
C TYR A 43 2.05 -7.03 4.49
N ALA A 44 3.08 -6.32 4.05
CA ALA A 44 3.19 -5.86 2.69
C ALA A 44 4.64 -5.96 2.19
N GLU A 45 4.79 -5.96 0.88
CA GLU A 45 6.07 -5.85 0.20
C GLU A 45 5.98 -4.77 -0.88
N ILE A 46 6.93 -3.85 -0.89
CA ILE A 46 7.13 -2.93 -2.00
C ILE A 46 7.94 -3.68 -3.05
N ILE A 47 7.30 -4.00 -4.18
CA ILE A 47 7.90 -4.79 -5.26
C ILE A 47 8.70 -3.88 -6.19
N HIS A 48 8.24 -2.64 -6.35
CA HIS A 48 8.83 -1.67 -7.26
C HIS A 48 8.60 -0.26 -6.74
N ALA A 49 9.64 0.57 -6.74
CA ALA A 49 9.56 1.97 -6.37
C ALA A 49 10.25 2.85 -7.43
N LEU A 50 9.46 3.75 -8.01
CA LEU A 50 9.87 4.83 -8.90
C LEU A 50 9.57 6.19 -8.24
N PRO A 51 10.17 7.30 -8.74
CA PRO A 51 9.94 8.63 -8.16
C PRO A 51 8.47 9.07 -8.06
N SER A 52 7.58 8.52 -8.88
CA SER A 52 6.15 8.88 -8.88
C SER A 52 5.22 7.67 -8.85
N GLU A 53 5.74 6.45 -8.80
CA GLU A 53 4.93 5.24 -8.85
C GLU A 53 5.51 4.17 -7.91
N ILE A 54 4.66 3.53 -7.12
CA ILE A 54 5.06 2.46 -6.22
C ILE A 54 4.09 1.30 -6.39
N THR A 55 4.62 0.10 -6.52
CA THR A 55 3.82 -1.13 -6.51
C THR A 55 4.02 -1.84 -5.19
N ILE A 56 2.91 -2.13 -4.51
CA ILE A 56 2.90 -2.91 -3.27
C ILE A 56 2.09 -4.19 -3.46
N THR A 57 2.54 -5.27 -2.83
CA THR A 57 1.73 -6.47 -2.61
C THR A 57 1.38 -6.50 -1.13
N VAL A 58 0.09 -6.62 -0.83
CA VAL A 58 -0.46 -6.68 0.52
C VAL A 58 -0.90 -8.11 0.76
N GLY A 59 -0.37 -8.72 1.82
CA GLY A 59 -0.69 -10.09 2.20
C GLY A 59 -2.15 -10.26 2.62
N GLU A 60 -2.58 -11.52 2.69
CA GLU A 60 -3.88 -11.86 3.29
C GLU A 60 -3.98 -11.26 4.69
N HIS A 61 -5.12 -10.63 4.97
CA HIS A 61 -5.43 -10.04 6.28
C HIS A 61 -6.94 -10.08 6.54
N SER A 62 -7.33 -9.71 7.75
CA SER A 62 -8.73 -9.57 8.13
C SER A 62 -9.08 -8.10 8.36
N THR A 63 -10.30 -7.70 7.98
CA THR A 63 -10.86 -6.39 8.33
C THR A 63 -11.30 -6.35 9.80
N ASP A 64 -11.75 -5.18 10.25
CA ASP A 64 -12.37 -4.95 11.56
C ASP A 64 -13.59 -5.86 11.84
N LYS A 65 -14.27 -6.32 10.78
CA LYS A 65 -15.42 -7.22 10.81
C LYS A 65 -15.07 -8.71 10.68
N GLU A 66 -13.78 -9.05 10.82
CA GLU A 66 -13.25 -10.41 10.61
C GLU A 66 -13.43 -10.96 9.18
N GLU A 67 -13.71 -10.09 8.20
CA GLU A 67 -13.79 -10.50 6.81
C GLU A 67 -12.39 -10.72 6.25
N LYS A 68 -12.18 -11.86 5.58
CA LYS A 68 -10.88 -12.18 4.98
C LYS A 68 -10.69 -11.42 3.68
N VAL A 69 -9.62 -10.64 3.61
CA VAL A 69 -9.15 -9.99 2.39
C VAL A 69 -8.00 -10.83 1.83
N PRO A 70 -8.11 -11.35 0.59
CA PRO A 70 -7.03 -12.12 -0.02
C PRO A 70 -5.81 -11.24 -0.27
N GLN A 71 -4.68 -11.86 -0.64
CA GLN A 71 -3.52 -11.11 -1.10
C GLN A 71 -3.86 -10.30 -2.37
N GLU A 72 -3.42 -9.05 -2.40
CA GLU A 72 -3.69 -8.12 -3.50
C GLU A 72 -2.46 -7.28 -3.83
N THR A 73 -2.30 -6.93 -5.10
CA THR A 73 -1.23 -6.04 -5.56
C THR A 73 -1.84 -4.73 -6.04
N TRP A 74 -1.23 -3.62 -5.65
CA TRP A 74 -1.76 -2.27 -5.87
C TRP A 74 -0.68 -1.35 -6.43
N LEU A 75 -1.07 -0.49 -7.37
CA LEU A 75 -0.26 0.60 -7.89
C LEU A 75 -0.66 1.91 -7.20
N LEU A 76 0.34 2.59 -6.66
CA LEU A 76 0.24 3.92 -6.09
C LEU A 76 0.93 4.91 -7.02
N ARG A 77 0.32 6.09 -7.18
CA ARG A 77 0.93 7.22 -7.88
C ARG A 77 0.99 8.44 -6.97
N TYR A 78 2.12 9.13 -7.00
CA TYR A 78 2.29 10.36 -6.24
C TYR A 78 1.56 11.52 -6.92
N ASP A 79 0.62 12.12 -6.21
CA ASP A 79 -0.09 13.33 -6.63
C ASP A 79 0.66 14.57 -6.14
N LYS A 80 1.41 15.21 -7.05
CA LYS A 80 2.18 16.42 -6.75
C LYS A 80 1.33 17.61 -6.30
N LYS A 81 0.03 17.66 -6.63
CA LYS A 81 -0.82 18.79 -6.26
C LYS A 81 -1.28 18.72 -4.82
N GLU A 82 -1.55 17.51 -4.35
CA GLU A 82 -2.04 17.24 -3.01
C GLU A 82 -0.96 16.71 -2.06
N ASP A 83 0.25 16.50 -2.57
CA ASP A 83 1.41 16.01 -1.83
C ASP A 83 1.13 14.68 -1.10
N ASN A 84 0.54 13.72 -1.81
CA ASN A 84 0.17 12.43 -1.25
C ASN A 84 0.32 11.28 -2.26
N TRP A 85 0.37 10.04 -1.78
CA TRP A 85 0.30 8.86 -2.64
C TRP A 85 -1.12 8.36 -2.72
N LYS A 86 -1.61 8.13 -3.94
CA LYS A 86 -2.96 7.62 -4.19
C LYS A 86 -2.93 6.25 -4.84
N ILE A 87 -3.83 5.38 -4.41
CA ILE A 87 -4.12 4.13 -5.12
C ILE A 87 -4.77 4.45 -6.45
N VAL A 88 -4.18 3.96 -7.54
CA VAL A 88 -4.69 4.21 -8.90
C VAL A 88 -5.07 2.94 -9.63
N GLU A 89 -4.62 1.76 -9.18
CA GLU A 89 -4.94 0.51 -9.86
C GLU A 89 -4.78 -0.70 -8.93
N LYS A 90 -5.72 -1.65 -9.04
CA LYS A 90 -5.54 -3.01 -8.52
C LYS A 90 -4.95 -3.87 -9.63
N LEU A 91 -3.75 -4.39 -9.41
CA LEU A 91 -3.07 -5.25 -10.36
C LEU A 91 -3.54 -6.69 -10.15
N GLN A 92 -3.98 -7.35 -11.22
CA GLN A 92 -4.32 -8.77 -11.14
C GLN A 92 -3.03 -9.61 -11.07
N PRO A 93 -3.03 -10.72 -10.31
CA PRO A 93 -1.99 -11.72 -10.47
C PRO A 93 -2.03 -12.25 -11.90
N GLY A 94 -0.92 -12.12 -12.63
CA GLY A 94 -0.74 -12.63 -13.99
C GLY A 94 -0.59 -14.13 -14.08
#